data_AF-A0A7W9PH53-F1
#
_entry.id   AF-A0A7W9PH53-F1
#
_cell.length_a   1.000
_cell.length_b   1.000
_cell.length_c   1.000
_cell.angle_alpha   90.00
_cell.angle_beta   90.00
_cell.angle_gamma   90.00
#
_symmetry.space_group_name_H-M   'P 1'
#
loop_
_entity.id
_entity.type
_entity.pdbx_description
1 polymer ?
#
loop_
_entity_poly.entity_id
_entity_poly.type
_entity_poly.pdbx_seq_one_letter_code
_entity_poly.pdbx_strand_id
1 'polypeptide(L)'
;MERIRTMALPRLSAGVVAAVAAGVAVGLLATVPGGGAEAPPWGAWMVHAVIFGAVLGLLGGGRKQSLGSSLAAGLLLGLADWLFGQLTLSVLVSGSVPKWTLAEAVSTFDELVRTVLLGAVAGPVMYGLVALWHRRAATDATVPRKPHIVVVGGGFGGVGAARRLDALVARGLQVEITVISESNFLLFTPLLVGVASSTLEPRHVSAPVRAALGYASFLHGRVESVDPERRELLVAAGSQGRQRVPYDELILAVGAVPQLFDLPGVAEHALTMKTIDDANRLRNRVLAALEQADLETDAAEQGRLLTFVVAGGGFAGTELIAELFDLVHGVLHHYPRLHDAEPRFVLVHSGDRLLPELPADLGDYALRTLRGRGVEFRLGTRVVEAGPSSVRFSDGARIEARTFAWTAGNRPNPLVERIGPGGGSGPLQVDECLRVTGMDGVWAIGDCARIPDPARPGSYYPPTAQHAIREGKAVADNVAAVVRGRAPTPFRFGGLGILVSLGHRRAAGQVFGRRVSGLTGWVLWRAVYLGKLPGAEKRLRVAVDWLLDLGFSRDIALTSTEIISTTAPDRNRHA
;
A
#
# COMPACT_ATOMS: atom_id res chain seq x y z
N MET A 1 -6.85 9.94 36.72
CA MET A 1 -5.51 10.58 36.73
C MET A 1 -4.42 9.73 37.40
N GLU A 2 -4.74 8.60 38.03
CA GLU A 2 -3.78 7.79 38.80
C GLU A 2 -2.97 6.76 37.98
N ARG A 3 -3.44 6.37 36.78
CA ARG A 3 -2.77 5.38 35.91
C ARG A 3 -1.74 5.94 34.91
N ILE A 4 -1.58 7.26 34.81
CA ILE A 4 -0.49 7.87 34.03
C ILE A 4 0.81 7.90 34.86
N ARG A 5 0.70 7.83 36.20
CA ARG A 5 1.87 7.82 37.10
C ARG A 5 2.62 6.49 37.11
N THR A 6 1.98 5.35 36.91
CA THR A 6 2.61 4.04 37.18
C THR A 6 3.45 3.41 36.06
N MET A 7 3.43 3.93 34.83
CA MET A 7 4.31 3.46 33.74
C MET A 7 5.30 4.51 33.22
N ALA A 8 5.00 5.80 33.39
CA ALA A 8 5.92 6.88 33.01
C ALA A 8 6.98 7.14 34.09
N LEU A 9 6.60 7.12 35.39
CA LEU A 9 7.55 7.34 36.48
C LEU A 9 8.73 6.35 36.50
N PRO A 10 8.55 5.02 36.35
CA PRO A 10 9.70 4.11 36.44
C PRO A 10 10.72 4.25 35.30
N ARG A 11 10.28 4.70 34.10
CA ARG A 11 11.19 4.96 32.97
C ARG A 11 11.90 6.31 33.10
N LEU A 12 11.19 7.35 33.54
CA LEU A 12 11.79 8.65 33.86
C LEU A 12 12.74 8.56 35.07
N SER A 13 12.37 7.81 36.11
CA SER A 13 13.22 7.61 37.30
C SER A 13 14.47 6.80 36.97
N ALA A 14 14.38 5.78 36.11
CA ALA A 14 15.54 4.99 35.70
C ALA A 14 16.52 5.75 34.81
N GLY A 15 16.01 6.55 33.86
CA GLY A 15 16.85 7.44 33.03
C GLY A 15 17.57 8.49 33.86
N VAL A 16 16.90 9.04 34.87
CA VAL A 16 17.49 9.98 35.83
C VAL A 16 18.56 9.29 36.70
N VAL A 17 18.29 8.09 37.23
CA VAL A 17 19.28 7.34 38.05
C VAL A 17 20.52 6.95 37.25
N ALA A 18 20.35 6.45 36.01
CA ALA A 18 21.47 6.11 35.14
C ALA A 18 22.30 7.36 34.75
N ALA A 19 21.63 8.50 34.53
CA ALA A 19 22.30 9.73 34.19
C ALA A 19 23.01 10.39 35.39
N VAL A 20 22.46 10.26 36.61
CA VAL A 20 23.15 10.65 37.85
C VAL A 20 24.39 9.79 38.07
N ALA A 21 24.30 8.47 37.88
CA ALA A 21 25.45 7.57 38.00
C ALA A 21 26.54 7.87 36.95
N ALA A 22 26.14 8.17 35.71
CA ALA A 22 27.06 8.60 34.66
C ALA A 22 27.71 9.96 34.96
N GLY A 23 26.95 10.92 35.49
CA GLY A 23 27.47 12.22 35.91
C GLY A 23 28.52 12.10 37.02
N VAL A 24 28.31 11.21 38.00
CA VAL A 24 29.28 10.89 39.05
C VAL A 24 30.55 10.25 38.47
N ALA A 25 30.41 9.32 37.51
CA ALA A 25 31.56 8.69 36.87
C ALA A 25 32.39 9.67 36.02
N VAL A 26 31.75 10.61 35.32
CA VAL A 26 32.42 11.68 34.56
C VAL A 26 33.12 12.66 35.51
N GLY A 27 32.49 13.02 36.64
CA GLY A 27 33.11 13.83 37.68
C GLY A 27 34.38 13.19 38.26
N LEU A 28 34.40 11.86 38.43
CA LEU A 28 35.57 11.10 38.87
C LEU A 28 36.68 10.99 37.81
N LEU A 29 36.35 11.10 36.51
CA LEU A 29 37.33 11.14 35.42
C LEU A 29 37.96 12.53 35.25
N ALA A 30 37.22 13.59 35.60
CA ALA A 30 37.71 14.97 35.56
C ALA A 30 38.73 15.31 36.66
N THR A 31 38.91 14.43 37.67
CA THR A 31 39.83 14.62 38.80
C THR A 31 41.25 14.08 38.58
N VAL A 32 41.68 13.82 37.33
CA VAL A 32 43.10 13.53 37.06
C VAL A 32 43.91 14.81 37.29
N PRO A 33 44.82 14.86 38.28
CA PRO A 33 45.48 16.11 38.66
C PRO A 33 46.54 16.49 37.62
N GLY A 34 46.27 17.56 36.89
CA GLY A 34 47.23 18.22 36.01
C GLY A 34 47.29 19.70 36.33
N GLY A 35 48.25 20.10 37.17
CA GLY A 35 48.60 21.50 37.44
C GLY A 35 47.85 22.12 38.62
N GLY A 36 48.59 22.72 39.55
CA GLY A 36 48.07 23.17 40.84
C GLY A 36 47.12 24.36 40.73
N ALA A 37 45.88 24.13 41.13
CA ALA A 37 44.91 25.14 41.54
C ALA A 37 43.96 24.46 42.54
N GLU A 38 43.51 25.21 43.55
CA GLU A 38 42.66 24.73 44.63
C GLU A 38 41.48 23.88 44.13
N ALA A 39 41.23 22.74 44.80
CA ALA A 39 40.15 21.84 44.43
C ALA A 39 38.81 22.60 44.44
N PRO A 40 38.06 22.64 43.34
CA PRO A 40 36.79 23.34 43.31
C PRO A 40 35.78 22.66 44.25
N PRO A 41 34.80 23.38 44.81
CA PRO A 41 33.84 22.83 45.75
C PRO A 41 33.07 21.69 45.08
N TRP A 42 33.33 20.46 45.53
CA TRP A 42 32.71 19.22 45.06
C TRP A 42 31.20 19.31 44.94
N GLY A 43 30.54 20.10 45.79
CA GLY A 43 29.11 20.34 45.78
C GLY A 43 28.61 21.01 44.49
N ALA A 44 29.35 21.96 43.93
CA ALA A 44 28.94 22.66 42.70
C ALA A 44 29.02 21.73 41.48
N TRP A 45 30.05 20.89 41.41
CA TRP A 45 30.25 19.90 40.34
C TRP A 45 29.23 18.77 40.39
N MET A 46 28.88 18.28 41.59
CA MET A 46 27.84 17.28 41.77
C MET A 46 26.47 17.80 41.32
N VAL A 47 26.13 19.04 41.66
CA VAL A 47 24.86 19.67 41.24
C VAL A 47 24.83 19.84 39.71
N HIS A 48 25.94 20.27 39.10
CA HIS A 48 26.06 20.34 37.63
C HIS A 48 25.87 18.98 36.97
N ALA A 49 26.57 17.94 37.44
CA ALA A 49 26.50 16.60 36.87
C ALA A 49 25.10 15.98 36.98
N VAL A 50 24.38 16.23 38.08
CA VAL A 50 22.99 15.78 38.28
C VAL A 50 22.03 16.50 37.34
N ILE A 51 22.15 17.83 37.20
CA ILE A 51 21.29 18.63 36.30
C ILE A 51 21.54 18.22 34.84
N PHE A 52 22.80 18.09 34.45
CA PHE A 52 23.22 17.69 33.11
C PHE A 52 22.73 16.28 32.75
N GLY A 53 22.88 15.32 33.67
CA GLY A 53 22.34 13.98 33.54
C GLY A 53 20.81 13.97 33.40
N ALA A 54 20.09 14.77 34.20
CA ALA A 54 18.64 14.87 34.11
C ALA A 54 18.17 15.43 32.76
N VAL A 55 18.86 16.42 32.20
CA VAL A 55 18.57 16.98 30.87
C VAL A 55 18.81 15.94 29.77
N LEU A 56 19.91 15.18 29.85
CA LEU A 56 20.20 14.06 28.94
C LEU A 56 19.13 12.97 28.98
N GLY A 57 18.68 12.60 30.19
CA GLY A 57 17.61 11.63 30.40
C GLY A 57 16.28 12.08 29.83
N LEU A 58 15.93 13.37 29.98
CA LEU A 58 14.70 13.95 29.46
C LEU A 58 14.69 14.06 27.93
N LEU A 59 15.81 14.43 27.31
CA LEU A 59 15.93 14.54 25.85
C LEU A 59 16.06 13.17 25.17
N GLY A 60 16.63 12.17 25.86
CA GLY A 60 17.05 10.91 25.26
C GLY A 60 16.26 9.65 25.63
N GLY A 61 15.59 9.62 26.79
CA GLY A 61 15.12 8.37 27.43
C GLY A 61 14.00 7.58 26.72
N GLY A 62 13.50 8.04 25.57
CA GLY A 62 12.40 7.39 24.84
C GLY A 62 12.67 7.05 23.38
N ARG A 63 13.85 7.37 22.82
CA ARG A 63 14.16 7.15 21.40
C ARG A 63 15.32 6.18 21.22
N LYS A 64 15.30 5.38 20.14
CA LYS A 64 16.46 4.56 19.74
C LYS A 64 17.62 5.51 19.42
N GLN A 65 18.57 5.63 20.33
CA GLN A 65 19.81 6.36 20.09
C GLN A 65 20.80 5.46 19.34
N SER A 66 21.56 6.03 18.42
CA SER A 66 22.76 5.43 17.84
C SER A 66 24.00 6.01 18.52
N LEU A 67 25.13 5.31 18.43
CA LEU A 67 26.43 5.80 18.89
C LEU A 67 26.74 7.21 18.36
N GLY A 68 26.43 7.46 17.08
CA GLY A 68 26.60 8.78 16.45
C GLY A 68 25.71 9.86 17.05
N SER A 69 24.45 9.55 17.37
CA SER A 69 23.56 10.51 18.03
C SER A 69 23.98 10.83 19.47
N SER A 70 24.55 9.86 20.20
CA SER A 70 25.03 10.05 21.56
C SER A 70 26.35 10.84 21.60
N LEU A 71 27.22 10.66 20.60
CA LEU A 71 28.41 11.49 20.41
C LEU A 71 28.03 12.95 20.12
N ALA A 72 27.10 13.18 19.19
CA ALA A 72 26.64 14.52 18.84
C ALA A 72 25.98 15.22 20.04
N ALA A 73 25.14 14.51 20.79
CA ALA A 73 24.53 15.03 22.02
C ALA A 73 25.60 15.37 23.07
N GLY A 74 26.60 14.50 23.26
CA GLY A 74 27.71 14.73 24.17
C GLY A 74 28.52 15.99 23.83
N LEU A 75 28.85 16.18 22.54
CA LEU A 75 29.55 17.38 22.05
C LEU A 75 28.76 18.67 22.29
N LEU A 76 27.46 18.68 21.95
CA LEU A 76 26.60 19.85 22.15
C LEU A 76 26.46 20.22 23.62
N LEU A 77 26.45 19.22 24.49
CA LEU A 77 26.34 19.44 25.91
C LEU A 77 27.66 19.88 26.53
N GLY A 78 28.80 19.40 26.06
CA GLY A 78 30.11 19.96 26.44
C GLY A 78 30.23 21.44 26.08
N LEU A 79 29.75 21.83 24.90
CA LEU A 79 29.67 23.23 24.49
C LEU A 79 28.73 24.05 25.39
N ALA A 80 27.58 23.47 25.76
CA ALA A 80 26.64 24.12 26.67
C ALA A 80 27.23 24.28 28.09
N ASP A 81 27.99 23.30 28.58
CA ASP A 81 28.66 23.36 29.87
C ASP A 81 29.74 24.46 29.90
N TRP A 82 30.50 24.64 28.83
CA TRP A 82 31.40 25.79 28.73
C TRP A 82 30.65 27.12 28.76
N LEU A 83 29.60 27.26 27.97
CA LEU A 83 28.87 28.51 27.84
C LEU A 83 28.12 28.89 29.13
N PHE A 84 27.40 27.94 29.73
CA PHE A 84 26.55 28.21 30.88
C PHE A 84 27.25 27.90 32.21
N GLY A 85 28.09 26.87 32.26
CA GLY A 85 28.88 26.53 33.44
C GLY A 85 30.04 27.50 33.60
N GLN A 86 30.99 27.48 32.65
CA GLN A 86 32.27 28.20 32.80
C GLN A 86 32.20 29.71 32.55
N LEU A 87 31.44 30.16 31.54
CA LEU A 87 31.34 31.60 31.24
C LEU A 87 30.29 32.33 32.08
N THR A 88 29.36 31.60 32.71
CA THR A 88 28.21 32.22 33.38
C THR A 88 28.12 31.83 34.85
N LEU A 89 27.87 30.56 35.14
CA LEU A 89 27.49 30.12 36.47
C LEU A 89 28.66 30.08 37.45
N SER A 90 29.86 29.69 37.01
CA SER A 90 31.07 29.73 37.83
C SER A 90 31.43 31.16 38.24
N VAL A 91 31.26 32.12 37.32
CA VAL A 91 31.51 33.55 37.54
C VAL A 91 30.47 34.15 38.50
N LEU A 92 29.19 33.77 38.35
CA LEU A 92 28.13 34.14 39.30
C LEU A 92 28.39 33.58 40.70
N VAL A 93 28.83 32.33 40.79
CA VAL A 93 29.13 31.66 42.08
C VAL A 93 30.35 32.28 42.76
N SER A 94 31.33 32.79 42.00
CA SER A 94 32.48 33.52 42.56
C SER A 94 32.14 34.97 42.96
N GLY A 95 30.87 35.39 42.88
CA GLY A 95 30.40 36.72 43.26
C GLY A 95 30.68 37.80 42.20
N SER A 96 31.10 37.40 41.00
CA SER A 96 31.42 38.30 39.89
C SER A 96 30.26 38.39 38.89
N VAL A 97 30.22 39.48 38.10
CA VAL A 97 29.22 39.62 37.03
C VAL A 97 29.80 39.02 35.74
N PRO A 98 29.15 38.01 35.12
CA PRO A 98 29.64 37.40 33.88
C PRO A 98 29.61 38.40 32.72
N LYS A 99 30.73 38.52 32.00
CA LYS A 99 30.82 39.39 30.82
C LYS A 99 31.00 38.55 29.56
N TRP A 100 30.05 38.66 28.66
CA TRP A 100 29.99 37.84 27.45
C TRP A 100 30.79 38.51 26.33
N THR A 101 32.09 38.71 26.56
CA THR A 101 32.99 39.38 25.61
C THR A 101 33.87 38.38 24.88
N LEU A 102 34.32 38.75 23.67
CA LEU A 102 35.23 37.92 22.89
C LEU A 102 36.57 37.69 23.63
N ALA A 103 37.04 38.68 24.38
CA ALA A 103 38.29 38.55 25.16
C ALA A 103 38.18 37.47 26.26
N GLU A 104 37.05 37.42 26.98
CA GLU A 104 36.82 36.41 28.02
C GLU A 104 36.55 35.00 27.45
N ALA A 105 35.88 34.93 26.30
CA ALA A 105 35.71 33.67 25.58
C ALA A 105 37.05 33.11 25.09
N VAL A 106 37.97 33.97 24.61
CA VAL A 106 39.31 33.57 24.19
C VAL A 106 40.17 33.15 25.39
N SER A 107 40.04 33.81 26.53
CA SER A 107 40.82 33.46 27.74
C SER A 107 40.39 32.15 28.40
N THR A 108 39.23 31.60 28.03
CA THR A 108 38.68 30.33 28.56
C THR A 108 38.58 29.25 27.47
N PHE A 109 39.32 29.43 26.36
CA PHE A 109 39.27 28.54 25.20
C PHE A 109 39.82 27.13 25.51
N ASP A 110 40.81 27.02 26.39
CA ASP A 110 41.30 25.75 26.92
C ASP A 110 40.17 24.95 27.59
N GLU A 111 39.31 25.63 28.36
CA GLU A 111 38.18 24.98 29.02
C GLU A 111 37.02 24.67 28.10
N LEU A 112 36.89 25.39 26.97
CA LEU A 112 36.00 24.98 25.87
C LEU A 112 36.45 23.65 25.30
N VAL A 113 37.73 23.54 24.94
CA VAL A 113 38.28 22.30 24.35
C VAL A 113 38.12 21.15 25.33
N ARG A 114 38.39 21.37 26.61
CA ARG A 114 38.27 20.36 27.67
C ARG A 114 36.83 19.86 27.85
N THR A 115 35.86 20.76 27.99
CA THR A 115 34.44 20.41 28.21
C THR A 115 33.82 19.72 26.99
N VAL A 116 34.19 20.15 25.77
CA VAL A 116 33.73 19.51 24.52
C VAL A 116 34.30 18.11 24.36
N LEU A 117 35.60 17.91 24.63
CA LEU A 117 36.22 16.58 24.60
C LEU A 117 35.64 15.65 25.68
N LEU A 118 35.39 16.18 26.88
CA LEU A 118 34.73 15.43 27.95
C LEU A 118 33.31 15.01 27.54
N GLY A 119 32.55 15.91 26.93
CA GLY A 119 31.24 15.63 26.36
C GLY A 119 31.28 14.55 25.27
N ALA A 120 32.29 14.59 24.39
CA ALA A 120 32.50 13.62 23.32
C ALA A 120 32.74 12.19 23.84
N VAL A 121 33.35 12.04 25.01
CA VAL A 121 33.57 10.75 25.68
C VAL A 121 32.34 10.36 26.52
N ALA A 122 31.76 11.29 27.27
CA ALA A 122 30.64 11.05 28.16
C ALA A 122 29.39 10.55 27.42
N GLY A 123 29.10 11.09 26.23
CA GLY A 123 27.96 10.68 25.41
C GLY A 123 27.95 9.19 25.06
N PRO A 124 29.00 8.67 24.39
CA PRO A 124 29.16 7.24 24.10
C PRO A 124 29.23 6.34 25.34
N VAL A 125 29.88 6.78 26.42
CA VAL A 125 29.94 6.02 27.69
C VAL A 125 28.55 5.88 28.31
N MET A 126 27.76 6.97 28.34
CA MET A 126 26.37 6.94 28.81
C MET A 126 25.52 6.02 27.94
N TYR A 127 25.68 6.07 26.62
CA TYR A 127 25.04 5.13 25.69
C TYR A 127 25.38 3.68 26.02
N GLY A 128 26.66 3.37 26.29
CA GLY A 128 27.11 2.05 26.69
C GLY A 128 26.50 1.58 28.02
N LEU A 129 26.47 2.45 29.04
CA LEU A 129 25.91 2.17 30.35
C LEU A 129 24.38 1.95 30.29
N VAL A 130 23.66 2.77 29.53
CA VAL A 130 22.21 2.60 29.30
C VAL A 130 21.93 1.33 28.51
N ALA A 131 22.75 0.99 27.51
CA ALA A 131 22.64 -0.26 26.77
C ALA A 131 22.91 -1.48 27.65
N LEU A 132 23.93 -1.44 28.52
CA LEU A 132 24.24 -2.47 29.51
C LEU A 132 23.13 -2.63 30.56
N TRP A 133 22.57 -1.52 31.03
CA TRP A 133 21.44 -1.52 31.97
C TRP A 133 20.18 -2.11 31.32
N HIS A 134 19.84 -1.73 30.09
CA HIS A 134 18.75 -2.36 29.36
C HIS A 134 18.97 -3.85 29.11
N ARG A 135 20.22 -4.29 28.89
CA ARG A 135 20.55 -5.71 28.79
C ARG A 135 20.36 -6.45 30.12
N ARG A 136 20.73 -5.85 31.25
CA ARG A 136 20.52 -6.40 32.61
C ARG A 136 19.05 -6.37 33.06
N ALA A 137 18.31 -5.35 32.69
CA ALA A 137 16.87 -5.24 32.98
C ALA A 137 16.04 -6.17 32.07
N ALA A 138 16.58 -6.60 30.93
CA ALA A 138 15.96 -7.59 30.05
C ALA A 138 16.14 -9.04 30.52
N THR A 139 16.99 -9.30 31.52
CA THR A 139 17.25 -10.67 32.02
C THR A 139 16.31 -11.17 33.11
N ASP A 140 15.29 -10.40 33.54
CA ASP A 140 14.44 -10.83 34.67
C ASP A 140 12.94 -10.52 34.53
N ALA A 141 12.43 -10.41 33.29
CA ALA A 141 11.00 -10.36 33.03
C ALA A 141 10.62 -11.34 31.92
N THR A 142 9.78 -12.31 32.23
CA THR A 142 9.03 -13.08 31.23
C THR A 142 8.11 -12.10 30.51
N VAL A 143 8.60 -11.53 29.39
CA VAL A 143 7.80 -10.61 28.56
C VAL A 143 6.58 -11.41 28.07
N PRO A 144 5.35 -11.00 28.42
CA PRO A 144 4.17 -11.69 27.91
C PRO A 144 4.22 -11.67 26.38
N ARG A 145 4.07 -12.85 25.75
CA ARG A 145 4.04 -12.97 24.30
C ARG A 145 2.92 -12.07 23.77
N LYS A 146 3.29 -11.12 22.90
CA LYS A 146 2.30 -10.28 22.22
C LYS A 146 1.50 -11.16 21.25
N PRO A 147 0.17 -11.07 21.23
CA PRO A 147 -0.63 -11.74 20.22
C PRO A 147 -0.17 -11.33 18.81
N HIS A 148 -0.01 -12.30 17.93
CA HIS A 148 0.47 -12.12 16.57
C HIS A 148 -0.69 -12.09 15.58
N ILE A 149 -0.88 -10.94 14.94
CA ILE A 149 -1.89 -10.74 13.90
C ILE A 149 -1.21 -10.88 12.53
N VAL A 150 -1.65 -11.84 11.73
CA VAL A 150 -1.21 -12.01 10.35
C VAL A 150 -2.27 -11.48 9.40
N VAL A 151 -1.87 -10.62 8.46
CA VAL A 151 -2.72 -10.12 7.38
C VAL A 151 -2.22 -10.66 6.06
N VAL A 152 -3.05 -11.38 5.32
CA VAL A 152 -2.69 -11.93 4.01
C VAL A 152 -3.35 -11.13 2.89
N GLY A 153 -2.54 -10.47 2.07
CA GLY A 153 -2.94 -9.69 0.90
C GLY A 153 -2.53 -8.22 0.99
N GLY A 154 -1.84 -7.73 -0.05
CA GLY A 154 -1.41 -6.33 -0.20
C GLY A 154 -2.43 -5.42 -0.90
N GLY A 155 -3.69 -5.86 -1.03
CA GLY A 155 -4.76 -5.11 -1.67
C GLY A 155 -5.45 -4.08 -0.76
N PHE A 156 -6.56 -3.50 -1.24
CA PHE A 156 -7.31 -2.46 -0.52
C PHE A 156 -7.69 -2.85 0.91
N GLY A 157 -8.22 -4.06 1.09
CA GLY A 157 -8.63 -4.57 2.40
C GLY A 157 -7.46 -4.82 3.33
N GLY A 158 -6.46 -5.58 2.88
CA GLY A 158 -5.32 -5.96 3.71
C GLY A 158 -4.44 -4.77 4.11
N VAL A 159 -4.13 -3.86 3.17
CA VAL A 159 -3.39 -2.63 3.50
C VAL A 159 -4.24 -1.70 4.38
N GLY A 160 -5.55 -1.62 4.15
CA GLY A 160 -6.47 -0.88 5.02
C GLY A 160 -6.47 -1.41 6.45
N ALA A 161 -6.53 -2.73 6.63
CA ALA A 161 -6.49 -3.40 7.92
C ALA A 161 -5.13 -3.18 8.62
N ALA A 162 -4.02 -3.41 7.91
CA ALA A 162 -2.68 -3.24 8.46
C ALA A 162 -2.42 -1.80 8.92
N ARG A 163 -2.81 -0.80 8.11
CA ARG A 163 -2.70 0.62 8.49
C ARG A 163 -3.55 0.97 9.71
N ARG A 164 -4.73 0.36 9.83
CA ARG A 164 -5.60 0.57 11.00
C ARG A 164 -5.00 -0.06 12.25
N LEU A 165 -4.49 -1.29 12.16
CA LEU A 165 -3.80 -1.96 13.26
C LEU A 165 -2.55 -1.18 13.68
N ASP A 166 -1.75 -0.69 12.75
CA ASP A 166 -0.59 0.18 13.03
C ASP A 166 -0.98 1.43 13.82
N ALA A 167 -2.05 2.11 13.41
CA ALA A 167 -2.56 3.26 14.13
C ALA A 167 -3.05 2.90 15.55
N LEU A 168 -3.53 1.67 15.76
CA LEU A 168 -3.92 1.17 17.08
C LEU A 168 -2.71 0.79 17.94
N VAL A 169 -1.63 0.26 17.35
CA VAL A 169 -0.35 -0.01 18.02
C VAL A 169 0.28 1.31 18.49
N ALA A 170 0.30 2.33 17.63
CA ALA A 170 0.71 3.69 18.02
C ALA A 170 -0.10 4.24 19.22
N ARG A 171 -1.35 3.78 19.40
CA ARG A 171 -2.25 4.13 20.50
C ARG A 171 -2.21 3.14 21.67
N GLY A 172 -1.23 2.23 21.71
CA GLY A 172 -0.97 1.34 22.83
C GLY A 172 -1.51 -0.08 22.71
N LEU A 173 -2.03 -0.51 21.55
CA LEU A 173 -2.33 -1.94 21.30
C LEU A 173 -1.01 -2.75 21.35
N GLN A 174 -0.97 -3.80 22.19
CA GLN A 174 0.21 -4.64 22.38
C GLN A 174 0.11 -5.91 21.54
N VAL A 175 0.42 -5.80 20.25
CA VAL A 175 0.38 -6.91 19.29
C VAL A 175 1.61 -6.89 18.40
N GLU A 176 1.92 -8.03 17.80
CA GLU A 176 2.80 -8.12 16.63
C GLU A 176 1.95 -8.20 15.36
N ILE A 177 2.37 -7.54 14.28
CA ILE A 177 1.62 -7.54 13.02
C ILE A 177 2.55 -7.96 11.89
N THR A 178 2.14 -8.94 11.09
CA THR A 178 2.84 -9.33 9.86
C THR A 178 1.88 -9.26 8.69
N VAL A 179 2.23 -8.48 7.67
CA VAL A 179 1.52 -8.45 6.38
C VAL A 179 2.27 -9.32 5.39
N ILE A 180 1.59 -10.32 4.83
CA ILE A 180 2.12 -11.23 3.82
C ILE A 180 1.45 -10.94 2.49
N SER A 181 2.23 -10.70 1.43
CA SER A 181 1.69 -10.46 0.09
C SER A 181 2.70 -10.81 -0.99
N GLU A 182 2.21 -11.30 -2.11
CA GLU A 182 2.99 -11.56 -3.33
C GLU A 182 3.43 -10.27 -4.03
N SER A 183 2.67 -9.19 -3.83
CA SER A 183 3.01 -7.86 -4.34
C SER A 183 3.46 -6.97 -3.18
N ASN A 184 4.57 -6.27 -3.37
CA ASN A 184 5.10 -5.30 -2.40
C ASN A 184 4.42 -3.91 -2.48
N PHE A 185 3.40 -3.77 -3.33
CA PHE A 185 2.63 -2.55 -3.52
C PHE A 185 1.12 -2.81 -3.48
N LEU A 186 0.37 -1.80 -3.06
CA LEU A 186 -1.07 -1.67 -3.27
C LEU A 186 -1.31 -1.13 -4.69
N LEU A 187 -2.07 -1.87 -5.49
CA LEU A 187 -2.54 -1.39 -6.79
C LEU A 187 -3.87 -0.65 -6.64
N PHE A 188 -3.93 0.59 -7.12
CA PHE A 188 -5.18 1.34 -7.22
C PHE A 188 -5.94 0.91 -8.49
N THR A 189 -6.56 -0.26 -8.43
CA THR A 189 -7.20 -0.93 -9.57
C THR A 189 -8.20 -0.07 -10.37
N PRO A 190 -8.93 0.92 -9.82
CA PRO A 190 -9.85 1.72 -10.62
C PRO A 190 -9.18 2.59 -11.68
N LEU A 191 -7.87 2.84 -11.59
CA LEU A 191 -7.12 3.58 -12.60
C LEU A 191 -6.27 2.68 -13.51
N LEU A 192 -6.42 1.36 -13.40
CA LEU A 192 -5.62 0.40 -14.15
C LEU A 192 -5.86 0.48 -15.66
N VAL A 193 -7.09 0.78 -16.07
CA VAL A 193 -7.43 0.99 -17.49
C VAL A 193 -6.65 2.15 -18.11
N GLY A 194 -6.30 3.17 -17.31
CA GLY A 194 -5.47 4.28 -17.78
C GLY A 194 -4.04 3.86 -18.09
N VAL A 195 -3.52 2.85 -17.38
CA VAL A 195 -2.22 2.25 -17.69
C VAL A 195 -2.28 1.49 -19.01
N ALA A 196 -3.35 0.71 -19.21
CA ALA A 196 -3.55 -0.05 -20.44
C ALA A 196 -3.72 0.84 -21.68
N SER A 197 -4.01 2.12 -21.47
CA SER A 197 -4.29 3.10 -22.52
C SER A 197 -3.22 4.19 -22.66
N SER A 198 -2.08 4.05 -21.98
CA SER A 198 -0.98 5.05 -21.95
C SER A 198 -1.34 6.42 -21.35
N THR A 199 -2.49 6.56 -20.69
CA THR A 199 -2.86 7.82 -20.02
C THR A 199 -2.22 7.99 -18.64
N LEU A 200 -1.76 6.89 -18.04
CA LEU A 200 -1.17 6.86 -16.71
C LEU A 200 0.07 5.96 -16.66
N GLU A 201 1.10 6.41 -15.96
CA GLU A 201 2.29 5.61 -15.69
C GLU A 201 1.97 4.54 -14.60
N PRO A 202 2.34 3.25 -14.80
CA PRO A 202 2.07 2.17 -13.83
C PRO A 202 2.49 2.46 -12.39
N ARG A 203 3.61 3.15 -12.21
CA ARG A 203 4.14 3.52 -10.88
C ARG A 203 3.29 4.59 -10.19
N HIS A 204 2.49 5.35 -10.92
CA HIS A 204 1.65 6.41 -10.36
C HIS A 204 0.35 5.84 -9.76
N VAL A 205 -0.12 4.70 -10.25
CA VAL A 205 -1.31 3.99 -9.73
C VAL A 205 -0.99 2.89 -8.69
N SER A 206 0.26 2.80 -8.25
CA SER A 206 0.70 1.86 -7.21
C SER A 206 1.40 2.55 -6.04
N ALA A 207 1.22 2.01 -4.84
CA ALA A 207 1.82 2.53 -3.61
C ALA A 207 2.55 1.44 -2.83
N PRO A 208 3.84 1.60 -2.46
CA PRO A 208 4.58 0.58 -1.72
C PRO A 208 3.92 0.28 -0.37
N VAL A 209 3.64 -1.00 -0.09
CA VAL A 209 3.03 -1.43 1.17
C VAL A 209 3.92 -1.07 2.35
N ARG A 210 5.23 -1.31 2.24
CA ARG A 210 6.21 -1.00 3.30
C ARG A 210 6.19 0.47 3.71
N ALA A 211 6.04 1.39 2.75
CA ALA A 211 6.01 2.83 3.03
C ALA A 211 4.71 3.28 3.73
N ALA A 212 3.66 2.45 3.68
CA ALA A 212 2.38 2.73 4.32
C ALA A 212 2.29 2.22 5.77
N LEU A 213 3.30 1.46 6.24
CA LEU A 213 3.33 0.81 7.55
C LEU A 213 4.41 1.45 8.44
N GLY A 214 4.10 1.65 9.71
CA GLY A 214 5.00 2.19 10.73
C GLY A 214 5.42 1.17 11.79
N TYR A 215 4.58 0.17 12.10
CA TYR A 215 4.85 -0.84 13.13
C TYR A 215 4.79 -2.27 12.59
N ALA A 216 3.90 -2.54 11.64
CA ALA A 216 3.75 -3.85 11.03
C ALA A 216 4.97 -4.26 10.21
N SER A 217 5.36 -5.51 10.34
CA SER A 217 6.34 -6.16 9.48
C SER A 217 5.70 -6.54 8.14
N PHE A 218 6.46 -6.43 7.05
CA PHE A 218 6.03 -6.88 5.73
C PHE A 218 6.90 -8.03 5.23
N LEU A 219 6.27 -9.14 4.90
CA LEU A 219 6.85 -10.34 4.34
C LEU A 219 6.39 -10.47 2.88
N HIS A 220 7.34 -10.34 1.96
CA HIS A 220 7.08 -10.54 0.53
C HIS A 220 7.11 -12.03 0.24
N GLY A 221 5.96 -12.62 -0.05
CA GLY A 221 5.85 -14.06 -0.28
C GLY A 221 4.44 -14.48 -0.65
N ARG A 222 4.33 -15.70 -1.20
CA ARG A 222 3.07 -16.35 -1.56
C ARG A 222 2.65 -17.28 -0.43
N VAL A 223 1.45 -17.09 0.11
CA VAL A 223 0.84 -18.09 0.99
C VAL A 223 0.37 -19.25 0.14
N GLU A 224 0.84 -20.46 0.42
CA GLU A 224 0.48 -21.68 -0.31
C GLU A 224 -0.70 -22.40 0.35
N SER A 225 -0.75 -22.41 1.69
CA SER A 225 -1.82 -23.02 2.48
C SER A 225 -1.95 -22.36 3.86
N VAL A 226 -3.13 -22.53 4.45
CA VAL A 226 -3.45 -22.12 5.83
C VAL A 226 -3.94 -23.34 6.59
N ASP A 227 -3.38 -23.57 7.76
CA ASP A 227 -3.82 -24.60 8.71
C ASP A 227 -4.48 -23.92 9.92
N PRO A 228 -5.83 -23.85 9.95
CA PRO A 228 -6.56 -23.21 11.04
C PRO A 228 -6.47 -23.95 12.38
N GLU A 229 -6.25 -25.27 12.37
CA GLU A 229 -6.15 -26.08 13.59
C GLU A 229 -4.83 -25.82 14.30
N ARG A 230 -3.73 -25.78 13.53
CA ARG A 230 -2.38 -25.45 14.04
C ARG A 230 -2.12 -23.95 14.15
N ARG A 231 -3.00 -23.12 13.59
CA ARG A 231 -2.87 -21.67 13.49
C ARG A 231 -1.54 -21.26 12.85
N GLU A 232 -1.23 -21.84 11.69
CA GLU A 232 -0.02 -21.55 10.92
C GLU A 232 -0.30 -21.38 9.43
N LEU A 233 0.52 -20.57 8.76
CA LEU A 233 0.54 -20.42 7.30
C LEU A 233 1.81 -21.02 6.72
N LEU A 234 1.71 -21.69 5.58
CA LEU A 234 2.86 -22.05 4.77
C LEU A 234 3.11 -20.95 3.72
N VAL A 235 4.29 -20.34 3.77
CA VAL A 235 4.64 -19.20 2.92
C VAL A 235 5.89 -19.50 2.11
N ALA A 236 5.79 -19.40 0.79
CA ALA A 236 6.94 -19.40 -0.11
C ALA A 236 7.51 -17.98 -0.22
N ALA A 237 8.72 -17.77 0.31
CA ALA A 237 9.34 -16.44 0.42
C ALA A 237 10.71 -16.39 -0.29
N GLY A 238 10.67 -16.14 -1.60
CA GLY A 238 11.89 -15.94 -2.41
C GLY A 238 12.91 -17.08 -2.27
N SER A 239 14.19 -16.73 -2.29
CA SER A 239 15.31 -17.68 -2.18
C SER A 239 15.44 -18.37 -0.81
N GLN A 240 14.68 -17.92 0.20
CA GLN A 240 14.69 -18.52 1.54
C GLN A 240 13.79 -19.76 1.63
N GLY A 241 13.08 -20.10 0.54
CA GLY A 241 12.23 -21.29 0.46
C GLY A 241 10.91 -21.14 1.21
N ARG A 242 10.38 -22.27 1.68
CA ARG A 242 9.12 -22.35 2.41
C ARG A 242 9.35 -22.11 3.90
N GLN A 243 8.59 -21.21 4.50
CA GLN A 243 8.59 -20.95 5.94
C GLN A 243 7.19 -21.07 6.52
N ARG A 244 7.11 -21.50 7.78
CA ARG A 244 5.86 -21.53 8.54
C ARG A 244 5.74 -20.26 9.37
N VAL A 245 4.59 -19.59 9.28
CA VAL A 245 4.30 -18.37 10.03
C VAL A 245 3.15 -18.68 10.99
N PRO A 246 3.37 -18.73 12.31
CA PRO A 246 2.29 -18.90 13.27
C PRO A 246 1.42 -17.63 13.33
N TYR A 247 0.19 -17.75 13.83
CA TYR A 247 -0.67 -16.59 14.13
C TYR A 247 -1.54 -16.85 15.36
N ASP A 248 -1.95 -15.76 16.00
CA ASP A 248 -3.02 -15.78 17.01
C ASP A 248 -4.34 -15.31 16.38
N GLU A 249 -4.27 -14.35 15.44
CA GLU A 249 -5.40 -13.84 14.64
C GLU A 249 -4.97 -13.71 13.16
N LEU A 250 -5.81 -14.19 12.23
CA LEU A 250 -5.54 -14.20 10.79
C LEU A 250 -6.60 -13.40 10.02
N ILE A 251 -6.18 -12.38 9.28
CA ILE A 251 -7.03 -11.60 8.37
C ILE A 251 -6.72 -12.00 6.92
N LEU A 252 -7.68 -12.62 6.24
CA LEU A 252 -7.61 -12.99 4.83
C LEU A 252 -8.20 -11.88 3.96
N ALA A 253 -7.35 -11.25 3.15
CA ALA A 253 -7.71 -10.18 2.23
C ALA A 253 -7.08 -10.41 0.84
N VAL A 254 -7.08 -11.67 0.39
CA VAL A 254 -6.43 -12.13 -0.86
C VAL A 254 -7.18 -11.74 -2.13
N GLY A 255 -8.39 -11.21 -1.97
CA GLY A 255 -9.22 -10.73 -3.08
C GLY A 255 -9.61 -11.84 -4.05
N ALA A 256 -9.68 -11.47 -5.32
CA ALA A 256 -10.17 -12.32 -6.39
C ALA A 256 -9.24 -12.29 -7.61
N VAL A 257 -9.35 -13.32 -8.45
CA VAL A 257 -8.66 -13.47 -9.73
C VAL A 257 -9.69 -13.52 -10.87
N PRO A 258 -9.30 -13.25 -12.12
CA PRO A 258 -10.20 -13.41 -13.27
C PRO A 258 -10.80 -14.81 -13.33
N GLN A 259 -12.10 -14.90 -13.64
CA GLN A 259 -12.79 -16.16 -13.88
C GLN A 259 -12.86 -16.40 -15.40
N LEU A 260 -12.20 -17.46 -15.87
CA LEU A 260 -12.12 -17.79 -17.31
C LEU A 260 -13.13 -18.89 -17.75
N PHE A 261 -13.89 -19.44 -16.80
CA PHE A 261 -14.98 -20.42 -17.00
C PHE A 261 -14.62 -21.68 -17.80
N ASP A 262 -13.35 -22.07 -17.80
CA ASP A 262 -12.82 -23.24 -18.51
C ASP A 262 -13.28 -23.29 -19.99
N LEU A 263 -13.44 -22.11 -20.60
CA LEU A 263 -13.83 -21.96 -21.99
C LEU A 263 -12.62 -22.26 -22.90
N PRO A 264 -12.80 -23.05 -23.97
CA PRO A 264 -11.72 -23.40 -24.89
C PRO A 264 -10.94 -22.18 -25.41
N GLY A 265 -9.62 -22.19 -25.22
CA GLY A 265 -8.69 -21.19 -25.73
C GLY A 265 -8.74 -19.82 -25.04
N VAL A 266 -9.69 -19.58 -24.12
CA VAL A 266 -9.80 -18.28 -23.44
C VAL A 266 -8.61 -18.03 -22.51
N ALA A 267 -8.12 -19.05 -21.80
CA ALA A 267 -6.97 -18.91 -20.92
C ALA A 267 -5.64 -18.70 -21.68
N GLU A 268 -5.58 -19.18 -22.91
CA GLU A 268 -4.41 -19.12 -23.78
C GLU A 268 -4.34 -17.81 -24.56
N HIS A 269 -5.48 -17.27 -24.98
CA HIS A 269 -5.54 -16.18 -25.95
C HIS A 269 -6.09 -14.86 -25.39
N ALA A 270 -6.84 -14.87 -24.28
CA ALA A 270 -7.40 -13.66 -23.72
C ALA A 270 -6.40 -12.91 -22.82
N LEU A 271 -6.42 -11.58 -22.93
CA LEU A 271 -5.66 -10.68 -22.08
C LEU A 271 -6.55 -10.24 -20.91
N THR A 272 -6.14 -10.55 -19.69
CA THR A 272 -6.87 -10.16 -18.48
C THR A 272 -6.68 -8.67 -18.16
N MET A 273 -7.40 -8.16 -17.16
CA MET A 273 -7.27 -6.79 -16.67
C MET A 273 -7.42 -6.74 -15.14
N LYS A 274 -6.41 -7.23 -14.41
CA LYS A 274 -6.42 -7.28 -12.94
C LYS A 274 -5.15 -6.74 -12.30
N THR A 275 -4.01 -6.85 -12.99
CA THR A 275 -2.68 -6.50 -12.51
C THR A 275 -2.01 -5.43 -13.38
N ILE A 276 -0.91 -4.84 -12.91
CA ILE A 276 -0.09 -3.93 -13.74
C ILE A 276 0.47 -4.68 -14.96
N ASP A 277 0.86 -5.94 -14.79
CA ASP A 277 1.37 -6.77 -15.88
C ASP A 277 0.31 -6.97 -16.96
N ASP A 278 -0.93 -7.27 -16.56
CA ASP A 278 -2.08 -7.35 -17.47
C ASP A 278 -2.25 -6.07 -18.30
N ALA A 279 -2.25 -4.91 -17.64
CA ALA A 279 -2.43 -3.61 -18.31
C ALA A 279 -1.28 -3.32 -19.29
N ASN A 280 -0.03 -3.60 -18.90
CA ASN A 280 1.14 -3.43 -19.76
C ASN A 280 1.11 -4.39 -20.96
N ARG A 281 0.75 -5.66 -20.75
CA ARG A 281 0.60 -6.65 -21.82
C ARG A 281 -0.46 -6.22 -22.81
N LEU A 282 -1.61 -5.73 -22.33
CA LEU A 282 -2.67 -5.26 -23.20
C LEU A 282 -2.26 -4.01 -23.99
N ARG A 283 -1.68 -3.01 -23.32
CA ARG A 283 -1.15 -1.81 -23.97
C ARG A 283 -0.17 -2.18 -25.09
N ASN A 284 0.81 -3.01 -24.77
CA ASN A 284 1.84 -3.37 -25.73
C ASN A 284 1.30 -4.27 -26.85
N ARG A 285 0.30 -5.14 -26.58
CA ARG A 285 -0.39 -5.90 -27.63
C ARG A 285 -1.08 -4.95 -28.62
N VAL A 286 -1.79 -3.95 -28.12
CA VAL A 286 -2.51 -2.98 -28.96
C VAL A 286 -1.53 -2.19 -29.82
N LEU A 287 -0.48 -1.64 -29.22
CA LEU A 287 0.54 -0.87 -29.96
C LEU A 287 1.27 -1.74 -30.98
N ALA A 288 1.67 -2.97 -30.62
CA ALA A 288 2.30 -3.88 -31.56
C ALA A 288 1.37 -4.31 -32.70
N ALA A 289 0.05 -4.41 -32.45
CA ALA A 289 -0.91 -4.65 -33.51
C ALA A 289 -0.96 -3.47 -34.52
N LEU A 290 -0.78 -2.23 -34.05
CA LEU A 290 -0.67 -1.05 -34.94
C LEU A 290 0.64 -1.09 -35.75
N GLU A 291 1.77 -1.41 -35.11
CA GLU A 291 3.07 -1.58 -35.81
C GLU A 291 2.98 -2.66 -36.91
N GLN A 292 2.34 -3.79 -36.60
CA GLN A 292 2.14 -4.88 -37.57
C GLN A 292 1.15 -4.49 -38.66
N ALA A 293 0.04 -3.83 -38.30
CA ALA A 293 -0.98 -3.44 -39.27
C ALA A 293 -0.45 -2.41 -40.28
N ASP A 294 0.40 -1.47 -39.86
CA ASP A 294 1.00 -0.51 -40.77
C ASP A 294 1.86 -1.22 -41.83
N LEU A 295 2.55 -2.31 -41.47
CA LEU A 295 3.35 -3.12 -42.38
C LEU A 295 2.54 -4.13 -43.22
N GLU A 296 1.31 -4.42 -42.81
CA GLU A 296 0.50 -5.50 -43.39
C GLU A 296 -0.11 -5.10 -44.73
N THR A 297 0.01 -6.00 -45.71
CA THR A 297 -0.47 -5.80 -47.09
C THR A 297 -1.77 -6.56 -47.37
N ASP A 298 -2.03 -7.65 -46.64
CA ASP A 298 -3.33 -8.34 -46.71
C ASP A 298 -4.37 -7.55 -45.92
N ALA A 299 -5.34 -6.97 -46.63
CA ALA A 299 -6.44 -6.22 -46.03
C ALA A 299 -7.24 -7.03 -45.00
N ALA A 300 -7.39 -8.35 -45.21
CA ALA A 300 -8.10 -9.20 -44.25
C ALA A 300 -7.33 -9.30 -42.93
N GLU A 301 -6.02 -9.54 -42.99
CA GLU A 301 -5.15 -9.60 -41.81
C GLU A 301 -4.99 -8.25 -41.13
N GLN A 302 -4.84 -7.16 -41.90
CA GLN A 302 -4.83 -5.79 -41.36
C GLN A 302 -6.12 -5.52 -40.58
N GLY A 303 -7.27 -5.94 -41.11
CA GLY A 303 -8.55 -5.89 -40.39
C GLY A 303 -8.57 -6.70 -39.08
N ARG A 304 -7.94 -7.89 -39.03
CA ARG A 304 -7.82 -8.68 -37.79
C ARG A 304 -6.95 -7.99 -36.74
N LEU A 305 -5.86 -7.36 -37.16
CA LEU A 305 -4.94 -6.62 -36.30
C LEU A 305 -5.63 -5.37 -35.71
N LEU A 306 -6.48 -4.72 -36.50
CA LEU A 306 -7.23 -3.52 -36.12
C LEU A 306 -8.61 -3.81 -35.51
N THR A 307 -8.90 -5.06 -35.16
CA THR A 307 -10.13 -5.44 -34.43
C THR A 307 -9.83 -5.77 -32.98
N PHE A 308 -10.48 -5.05 -32.07
CA PHE A 308 -10.30 -5.14 -30.62
C PHE A 308 -11.58 -5.64 -29.95
N VAL A 309 -11.54 -6.81 -29.33
CA VAL A 309 -12.69 -7.44 -28.67
C VAL A 309 -12.52 -7.40 -27.15
N VAL A 310 -13.53 -6.92 -26.42
CA VAL A 310 -13.57 -6.90 -24.95
C VAL A 310 -14.78 -7.69 -24.46
N ALA A 311 -14.55 -8.75 -23.67
CA ALA A 311 -15.62 -9.47 -22.99
C ALA A 311 -15.89 -8.88 -21.61
N GLY A 312 -17.15 -8.56 -21.33
CA GLY A 312 -17.64 -8.03 -20.05
C GLY A 312 -18.16 -6.59 -20.16
N GLY A 313 -19.44 -6.38 -19.86
CA GLY A 313 -20.11 -5.07 -19.89
C GLY A 313 -20.25 -4.39 -18.53
N GLY A 314 -19.48 -4.82 -17.52
CA GLY A 314 -19.38 -4.11 -16.23
C GLY A 314 -18.43 -2.91 -16.31
N PHE A 315 -18.06 -2.35 -15.16
CA PHE A 315 -17.15 -1.19 -15.09
C PHE A 315 -15.85 -1.41 -15.85
N ALA A 316 -15.11 -2.47 -15.53
CA ALA A 316 -13.79 -2.71 -16.10
C ALA A 316 -13.81 -2.80 -17.63
N GLY A 317 -14.72 -3.59 -18.21
CA GLY A 317 -14.78 -3.75 -19.66
C GLY A 317 -15.31 -2.51 -20.39
N THR A 318 -16.25 -1.79 -19.78
CA THR A 318 -16.78 -0.52 -20.35
C THR A 318 -15.72 0.58 -20.36
N GLU A 319 -15.00 0.75 -19.25
CA GLU A 319 -13.89 1.71 -19.17
C GLU A 319 -12.76 1.30 -20.11
N LEU A 320 -12.45 -0.01 -20.18
CA LEU A 320 -11.40 -0.53 -21.05
C LEU A 320 -11.67 -0.27 -22.53
N ILE A 321 -12.85 -0.65 -23.04
CA ILE A 321 -13.14 -0.46 -24.47
C ILE A 321 -13.11 1.02 -24.84
N ALA A 322 -13.57 1.91 -23.94
CA ALA A 322 -13.55 3.35 -24.16
C ALA A 322 -12.11 3.90 -24.19
N GLU A 323 -11.25 3.44 -23.28
CA GLU A 323 -9.86 3.85 -23.19
C GLU A 323 -9.01 3.30 -24.35
N LEU A 324 -9.26 2.08 -24.82
CA LEU A 324 -8.62 1.51 -26.01
C LEU A 324 -9.05 2.26 -27.28
N PHE A 325 -10.34 2.60 -27.39
CA PHE A 325 -10.84 3.41 -28.48
C PHE A 325 -10.09 4.75 -28.53
N ASP A 326 -9.96 5.44 -27.38
CA ASP A 326 -9.23 6.70 -27.30
C ASP A 326 -7.74 6.53 -27.61
N LEU A 327 -7.12 5.41 -27.22
CA LEU A 327 -5.70 5.16 -27.46
C LEU A 327 -5.45 5.07 -28.95
N VAL A 328 -6.13 4.14 -29.61
CA VAL A 328 -5.90 3.84 -31.03
C VAL A 328 -6.17 5.08 -31.87
N HIS A 329 -7.35 5.69 -31.75
CA HIS A 329 -7.67 6.89 -32.54
C HIS A 329 -6.76 8.08 -32.22
N GLY A 330 -6.25 8.18 -30.98
CA GLY A 330 -5.31 9.21 -30.58
C GLY A 330 -3.92 9.06 -31.22
N VAL A 331 -3.52 7.85 -31.62
CA VAL A 331 -2.15 7.57 -32.10
C VAL A 331 -2.09 7.12 -33.56
N LEU A 332 -3.22 6.78 -34.21
CA LEU A 332 -3.27 6.35 -35.62
C LEU A 332 -2.56 7.31 -36.57
N HIS A 333 -2.57 8.61 -36.29
CA HIS A 333 -1.89 9.61 -37.13
C HIS A 333 -0.37 9.41 -37.26
N HIS A 334 0.26 8.67 -36.33
CA HIS A 334 1.67 8.27 -36.38
C HIS A 334 1.95 7.11 -37.35
N TYR A 335 0.90 6.45 -37.87
CA TYR A 335 0.98 5.28 -38.75
C TYR A 335 0.46 5.65 -40.16
N PRO A 336 1.32 6.12 -41.08
CA PRO A 336 0.88 6.73 -42.33
C PRO A 336 0.07 5.79 -43.23
N ARG A 337 0.30 4.47 -43.18
CA ARG A 337 -0.45 3.50 -43.99
C ARG A 337 -1.81 3.16 -43.40
N LEU A 338 -2.09 3.61 -42.18
CA LEU A 338 -3.34 3.39 -41.46
C LEU A 338 -4.21 4.65 -41.38
N HIS A 339 -3.87 5.74 -42.09
CA HIS A 339 -4.64 7.00 -42.03
C HIS A 339 -6.11 6.83 -42.45
N ASP A 340 -6.39 5.98 -43.43
CA ASP A 340 -7.75 5.67 -43.89
C ASP A 340 -8.32 4.39 -43.26
N ALA A 341 -7.61 3.77 -42.32
CA ALA A 341 -8.08 2.57 -41.66
C ALA A 341 -9.22 2.89 -40.69
N GLU A 342 -10.19 1.99 -40.59
CA GLU A 342 -11.29 2.07 -39.64
C GLU A 342 -11.19 0.94 -38.61
N PRO A 343 -10.47 1.13 -37.48
CA PRO A 343 -10.33 0.08 -36.49
C PRO A 343 -11.67 -0.21 -35.80
N ARG A 344 -11.88 -1.49 -35.51
CA ARG A 344 -13.15 -2.01 -35.02
C ARG A 344 -13.08 -2.32 -33.53
N PHE A 345 -14.05 -1.83 -32.76
CA PHE A 345 -14.12 -2.01 -31.31
C PHE A 345 -15.41 -2.72 -30.94
N VAL A 346 -15.32 -3.91 -30.33
CA VAL A 346 -16.49 -4.74 -30.04
C VAL A 346 -16.50 -5.12 -28.56
N LEU A 347 -17.55 -4.70 -27.84
CA LEU A 347 -17.82 -5.16 -26.48
C LEU A 347 -18.88 -6.25 -26.48
N VAL A 348 -18.60 -7.38 -25.84
CA VAL A 348 -19.49 -8.53 -25.73
C VAL A 348 -19.91 -8.70 -24.27
N HIS A 349 -21.21 -8.78 -24.02
CA HIS A 349 -21.74 -8.94 -22.68
C HIS A 349 -22.93 -9.92 -22.64
N SER A 350 -22.92 -10.79 -21.64
CA SER A 350 -23.94 -11.83 -21.46
C SER A 350 -25.30 -11.28 -21.01
N GLY A 351 -25.32 -10.13 -20.35
CA GLY A 351 -26.53 -9.43 -19.94
C GLY A 351 -27.14 -8.60 -21.07
N ASP A 352 -28.40 -8.22 -20.89
CA ASP A 352 -29.18 -7.38 -21.81
C ASP A 352 -28.82 -5.88 -21.71
N ARG A 353 -28.07 -5.48 -20.68
CA ARG A 353 -27.71 -4.08 -20.40
C ARG A 353 -26.25 -3.92 -20.04
N LEU A 354 -25.70 -2.76 -20.40
CA LEU A 354 -24.37 -2.31 -20.00
C LEU A 354 -24.42 -1.75 -18.57
N LEU A 355 -23.37 -1.97 -17.78
CA LEU A 355 -23.22 -1.48 -16.40
C LEU A 355 -24.45 -1.79 -15.54
N PRO A 356 -24.84 -3.07 -15.37
CA PRO A 356 -26.04 -3.47 -14.62
C PRO A 356 -26.03 -3.02 -13.16
N GLU A 357 -24.87 -2.63 -12.62
CA GLU A 357 -24.70 -2.07 -11.29
C GLU A 357 -25.15 -0.60 -11.17
N LEU A 358 -25.33 0.10 -12.29
CA LEU A 358 -25.85 1.47 -12.32
C LEU A 358 -27.37 1.47 -12.55
N PRO A 359 -28.07 2.55 -12.13
CA PRO A 359 -29.41 2.83 -12.60
C PRO A 359 -29.53 2.74 -14.13
N ALA A 360 -30.63 2.15 -14.62
CA ALA A 360 -30.81 1.80 -16.03
C ALA A 360 -30.57 2.97 -16.99
N ASP A 361 -31.01 4.17 -16.64
CA ASP A 361 -30.85 5.37 -17.46
C ASP A 361 -29.37 5.78 -17.65
N LEU A 362 -28.51 5.52 -16.65
CA LEU A 362 -27.07 5.76 -16.74
C LEU A 362 -26.37 4.69 -17.58
N GLY A 363 -26.81 3.43 -17.48
CA GLY A 363 -26.36 2.35 -18.38
C GLY A 363 -26.73 2.64 -19.84
N ASP A 364 -27.95 3.09 -20.09
CA ASP A 364 -28.41 3.48 -21.43
C ASP A 364 -27.66 4.71 -21.96
N TYR A 365 -27.37 5.68 -21.09
CA TYR A 365 -26.53 6.83 -21.44
C TYR A 365 -25.13 6.38 -21.86
N ALA A 366 -24.50 5.48 -21.11
CA ALA A 366 -23.18 4.94 -21.45
C ALA A 366 -23.20 4.21 -22.78
N LEU A 367 -24.18 3.33 -22.99
CA LEU A 367 -24.36 2.58 -24.24
C LEU A 367 -24.55 3.51 -25.44
N ARG A 368 -25.45 4.49 -25.36
CA ARG A 368 -25.66 5.48 -26.43
C ARG A 368 -24.40 6.30 -26.71
N THR A 369 -23.69 6.71 -25.65
CA THR A 369 -22.47 7.51 -25.77
C THR A 369 -21.37 6.74 -26.50
N LEU A 370 -21.13 5.48 -26.15
CA LEU A 370 -20.09 4.68 -26.77
C LEU A 370 -20.48 4.18 -28.17
N ARG A 371 -21.75 3.80 -28.40
CA ARG A 371 -22.25 3.47 -29.74
C ARG A 371 -22.14 4.65 -30.70
N GLY A 372 -22.51 5.85 -30.25
CA GLY A 372 -22.38 7.07 -31.04
C GLY A 372 -20.94 7.43 -31.41
N ARG A 373 -19.95 6.78 -30.78
CA ARG A 373 -18.53 6.91 -31.11
C ARG A 373 -18.02 5.81 -32.05
N GLY A 374 -18.85 4.81 -32.39
CA GLY A 374 -18.44 3.68 -33.25
C GLY A 374 -18.07 2.40 -32.50
N VAL A 375 -18.30 2.32 -31.19
CA VAL A 375 -18.13 1.05 -30.45
C VAL A 375 -19.34 0.14 -30.71
N GLU A 376 -19.08 -1.09 -31.14
CA GLU A 376 -20.08 -2.13 -31.34
C GLU A 376 -20.37 -2.88 -30.03
N PHE A 377 -21.63 -3.27 -29.84
CA PHE A 377 -22.07 -3.99 -28.63
C PHE A 377 -22.86 -5.23 -28.99
N ARG A 378 -22.43 -6.37 -28.45
CA ARG A 378 -23.15 -7.66 -28.49
C ARG A 378 -23.67 -8.00 -27.10
N LEU A 379 -24.85 -7.49 -26.78
CA LEU A 379 -25.56 -7.75 -25.52
C LEU A 379 -26.39 -9.04 -25.63
N GLY A 380 -26.62 -9.73 -24.51
CA GLY A 380 -27.27 -11.04 -24.50
C GLY A 380 -26.41 -12.16 -25.12
N THR A 381 -25.13 -11.90 -25.39
CA THR A 381 -24.24 -12.81 -26.12
C THR A 381 -23.08 -13.22 -25.21
N ARG A 382 -22.70 -14.50 -25.22
CA ARG A 382 -21.55 -15.02 -24.46
C ARG A 382 -20.41 -15.38 -25.39
N VAL A 383 -19.18 -15.21 -24.93
CA VAL A 383 -18.01 -15.87 -25.54
C VAL A 383 -18.06 -17.36 -25.20
N VAL A 384 -17.79 -18.21 -26.17
CA VAL A 384 -17.74 -19.68 -25.99
C VAL A 384 -16.38 -20.28 -26.31
N GLU A 385 -15.58 -19.61 -27.13
CA GLU A 385 -14.22 -20.03 -27.49
C GLU A 385 -13.40 -18.81 -27.94
N ALA A 386 -12.10 -18.83 -27.65
CA ALA A 386 -11.14 -17.90 -28.22
C ALA A 386 -10.03 -18.68 -28.93
N GLY A 387 -9.56 -18.17 -30.06
CA GLY A 387 -8.41 -18.69 -30.79
C GLY A 387 -7.34 -17.60 -30.97
N PRO A 388 -6.23 -17.91 -31.66
CA PRO A 388 -5.12 -16.96 -31.86
C PRO A 388 -5.48 -15.74 -32.75
N SER A 389 -6.56 -15.83 -33.53
CA SER A 389 -7.01 -14.76 -34.44
C SER A 389 -8.53 -14.59 -34.49
N SER A 390 -9.27 -15.19 -33.55
CA SER A 390 -10.74 -15.12 -33.58
C SER A 390 -11.39 -15.37 -32.23
N VAL A 391 -12.58 -14.80 -32.02
CA VAL A 391 -13.44 -15.06 -30.86
C VAL A 391 -14.80 -15.56 -31.34
N ARG A 392 -15.28 -16.68 -30.78
CA ARG A 392 -16.58 -17.29 -31.12
C ARG A 392 -17.59 -17.06 -30.01
N PHE A 393 -18.85 -16.88 -30.42
CA PHE A 393 -19.95 -16.51 -29.53
C PHE A 393 -21.04 -17.58 -29.46
N SER A 394 -21.90 -17.45 -28.45
CA SER A 394 -23.00 -18.39 -28.18
C SER A 394 -24.09 -18.42 -29.26
N ASP A 395 -24.17 -17.39 -30.10
CA ASP A 395 -25.08 -17.33 -31.25
C ASP A 395 -24.46 -17.92 -32.53
N GLY A 396 -23.30 -18.57 -32.42
CA GLY A 396 -22.58 -19.18 -33.54
C GLY A 396 -21.74 -18.20 -34.35
N ALA A 397 -21.89 -16.89 -34.14
CA ALA A 397 -21.09 -15.90 -34.83
C ALA A 397 -19.62 -15.94 -34.38
N ARG A 398 -18.75 -15.39 -35.22
CA ARG A 398 -17.31 -15.28 -35.00
C ARG A 398 -16.81 -13.91 -35.41
N ILE A 399 -15.89 -13.34 -34.63
CA ILE A 399 -15.18 -12.11 -34.96
C ILE A 399 -13.70 -12.44 -35.10
N GLU A 400 -13.11 -12.10 -36.24
CA GLU A 400 -11.68 -12.18 -36.45
C GLU A 400 -10.98 -11.02 -35.73
N ALA A 401 -10.05 -11.32 -34.83
CA ALA A 401 -9.36 -10.33 -34.01
C ALA A 401 -8.06 -10.90 -33.44
N ARG A 402 -6.99 -10.11 -33.43
CA ARG A 402 -5.70 -10.43 -32.80
C ARG A 402 -5.61 -9.97 -31.34
N THR A 403 -6.53 -9.08 -30.94
CA THR A 403 -6.59 -8.54 -29.58
C THR A 403 -7.94 -8.89 -28.94
N PHE A 404 -7.88 -9.74 -27.92
CA PHE A 404 -9.04 -10.14 -27.12
C PHE A 404 -8.75 -9.89 -25.63
N ALA A 405 -9.57 -9.07 -24.98
CA ALA A 405 -9.46 -8.78 -23.56
C ALA A 405 -10.63 -9.39 -22.76
N TRP A 406 -10.33 -9.98 -21.61
CA TRP A 406 -11.29 -10.62 -20.72
C TRP A 406 -11.48 -9.84 -19.42
N THR A 407 -12.70 -9.33 -19.23
CA THR A 407 -13.15 -8.66 -18.00
C THR A 407 -14.46 -9.23 -17.47
N ALA A 408 -14.94 -10.33 -18.06
CA ALA A 408 -16.21 -10.95 -17.73
C ALA A 408 -16.06 -11.84 -16.48
N GLY A 409 -16.09 -11.22 -15.30
CA GLY A 409 -16.22 -11.92 -14.03
C GLY A 409 -14.90 -12.21 -13.30
N ASN A 410 -15.04 -12.41 -11.99
CA ASN A 410 -13.96 -12.76 -11.08
C ASN A 410 -14.41 -13.92 -10.20
N ARG A 411 -13.43 -14.66 -9.68
CA ARG A 411 -13.62 -15.66 -8.62
C ARG A 411 -12.69 -15.37 -7.45
N PRO A 412 -13.03 -15.80 -6.23
CA PRO A 412 -12.12 -15.71 -5.09
C PRO A 412 -10.74 -16.30 -5.41
N ASN A 413 -9.71 -15.77 -4.75
CA ASN A 413 -8.36 -16.28 -4.91
C ASN A 413 -8.31 -17.80 -4.60
N PRO A 414 -7.62 -18.63 -5.41
CA PRO A 414 -7.51 -20.08 -5.19
C PRO A 414 -6.92 -20.49 -3.83
N LEU A 415 -6.29 -19.58 -3.09
CA LEU A 415 -5.92 -19.84 -1.71
C LEU A 415 -7.13 -20.20 -0.84
N VAL A 416 -8.31 -19.62 -1.11
CA VAL A 416 -9.54 -19.86 -0.33
C VAL A 416 -9.93 -21.33 -0.28
N GLU A 417 -9.76 -22.06 -1.38
CA GLU A 417 -10.04 -23.50 -1.48
C GLU A 417 -9.04 -24.35 -0.66
N ARG A 418 -7.92 -23.75 -0.23
CA ARG A 418 -6.81 -24.40 0.48
C ARG A 418 -6.75 -24.02 1.96
N ILE A 419 -7.89 -23.59 2.53
CA ILE A 419 -8.01 -23.19 3.94
C ILE A 419 -8.79 -24.27 4.70
N GLY A 420 -8.06 -25.10 5.46
CA GLY A 420 -8.61 -26.13 6.36
C GLY A 420 -9.48 -27.22 5.71
N PRO A 421 -9.91 -28.22 6.51
CA PRO A 421 -10.81 -29.30 6.07
C PRO A 421 -12.24 -28.76 5.92
N GLY A 422 -12.49 -28.01 4.84
CA GLY A 422 -13.77 -27.35 4.58
C GLY A 422 -13.75 -26.29 3.48
N GLY A 423 -12.61 -26.13 2.77
CA GLY A 423 -12.51 -25.26 1.61
C GLY A 423 -13.58 -25.59 0.55
N GLY A 424 -14.66 -24.84 0.56
CA GLY A 424 -15.72 -24.94 -0.45
C GLY A 424 -15.34 -24.21 -1.73
N SER A 425 -15.99 -24.58 -2.84
CA SER A 425 -15.91 -23.82 -4.07
C SER A 425 -16.62 -22.47 -3.90
N GLY A 426 -15.86 -21.37 -3.77
CA GLY A 426 -16.41 -20.02 -3.70
C GLY A 426 -15.89 -19.18 -2.53
N PRO A 427 -16.51 -18.01 -2.25
CA PRO A 427 -16.00 -17.09 -1.25
C PRO A 427 -16.22 -17.64 0.17
N LEU A 428 -15.32 -17.28 1.10
CA LEU A 428 -15.40 -17.66 2.51
C LEU A 428 -16.68 -17.08 3.15
N GLN A 429 -17.43 -17.93 3.85
CA GLN A 429 -18.61 -17.50 4.59
C GLN A 429 -18.19 -16.80 5.87
N VAL A 430 -18.63 -15.55 6.06
CA VAL A 430 -18.35 -14.80 7.29
C VAL A 430 -19.62 -14.36 8.00
N ASP A 431 -19.52 -14.16 9.31
CA ASP A 431 -20.58 -13.51 10.09
C ASP A 431 -20.60 -11.99 9.86
N GLU A 432 -21.58 -11.29 10.45
CA GLU A 432 -21.69 -9.83 10.35
C GLU A 432 -20.48 -9.09 10.93
N CYS A 433 -19.68 -9.74 11.78
CA CYS A 433 -18.47 -9.20 12.38
C CYS A 433 -17.20 -9.49 11.54
N LEU A 434 -17.34 -10.12 10.37
CA LEU A 434 -16.28 -10.49 9.43
C LEU A 434 -15.43 -11.70 9.86
N ARG A 435 -15.91 -12.51 10.82
CA ARG A 435 -15.26 -13.77 11.24
C ARG A 435 -15.65 -14.90 10.30
N VAL A 436 -14.70 -15.74 9.93
CA VAL A 436 -14.96 -16.92 9.11
C VAL A 436 -15.76 -17.93 9.93
N THR A 437 -16.86 -18.41 9.36
CA THR A 437 -17.75 -19.35 10.04
C THR A 437 -17.03 -20.68 10.25
N GLY A 438 -17.01 -21.18 11.48
CA GLY A 438 -16.37 -22.45 11.83
C GLY A 438 -14.84 -22.40 11.97
N MET A 439 -14.21 -21.22 11.93
CA MET A 439 -12.76 -21.07 12.11
C MET A 439 -12.42 -19.98 13.14
N ASP A 440 -11.99 -20.41 14.32
CA ASP A 440 -11.63 -19.49 15.40
C ASP A 440 -10.34 -18.70 15.08
N GLY A 441 -10.38 -17.39 15.34
CA GLY A 441 -9.26 -16.49 15.07
C GLY A 441 -8.99 -16.24 13.59
N VAL A 442 -9.92 -16.59 12.69
CA VAL A 442 -9.80 -16.35 11.25
C VAL A 442 -10.89 -15.38 10.79
N TRP A 443 -10.48 -14.38 10.03
CA TRP A 443 -11.31 -13.29 9.52
C TRP A 443 -11.12 -13.19 8.01
N ALA A 444 -12.16 -12.80 7.26
CA ALA A 444 -12.04 -12.63 5.81
C ALA A 444 -12.79 -11.39 5.33
N ILE A 445 -12.17 -10.66 4.40
CA ILE A 445 -12.69 -9.40 3.85
C ILE A 445 -12.42 -9.26 2.35
N GLY A 446 -13.12 -8.33 1.69
CA GLY A 446 -13.02 -8.08 0.26
C GLY A 446 -13.52 -9.26 -0.57
N ASP A 447 -13.04 -9.32 -1.82
CA ASP A 447 -13.58 -10.24 -2.83
C ASP A 447 -13.39 -11.74 -2.51
N CYS A 448 -12.62 -12.11 -1.47
CA CYS A 448 -12.48 -13.50 -1.04
C CYS A 448 -13.52 -13.94 0.00
N ALA A 449 -14.36 -13.02 0.47
CA ALA A 449 -15.37 -13.27 1.49
C ALA A 449 -16.79 -12.98 0.97
N ARG A 450 -17.76 -13.70 1.51
CA ARG A 450 -19.18 -13.45 1.33
C ARG A 450 -19.71 -12.74 2.58
N ILE A 451 -19.80 -11.41 2.51
CA ILE A 451 -20.11 -10.56 3.67
C ILE A 451 -21.60 -10.20 3.65
N PRO A 452 -22.37 -10.58 4.68
CA PRO A 452 -23.81 -10.29 4.72
C PRO A 452 -24.07 -8.77 4.85
N ASP A 453 -25.13 -8.30 4.21
CA ASP A 453 -25.65 -6.93 4.37
C ASP A 453 -26.77 -6.92 5.42
N PRO A 454 -26.52 -6.44 6.66
CA PRO A 454 -27.53 -6.46 7.71
C PRO A 454 -28.75 -5.57 7.40
N ALA A 455 -28.62 -4.61 6.48
CA ALA A 455 -29.75 -3.76 6.07
C ALA A 455 -30.70 -4.47 5.11
N ARG A 456 -30.27 -5.58 4.49
CA ARG A 456 -31.05 -6.33 3.49
C ARG A 456 -30.83 -7.84 3.71
N PRO A 457 -31.64 -8.47 4.59
CA PRO A 457 -31.50 -9.89 4.92
C PRO A 457 -31.47 -10.79 3.68
N GLY A 458 -30.54 -11.75 3.66
CA GLY A 458 -30.33 -12.66 2.52
C GLY A 458 -29.51 -12.08 1.37
N SER A 459 -29.08 -10.81 1.46
CA SER A 459 -28.18 -10.19 0.49
C SER A 459 -26.76 -9.99 1.05
N TYR A 460 -25.82 -9.78 0.15
CA TYR A 460 -24.40 -9.63 0.45
C TYR A 460 -23.86 -8.33 -0.13
N TYR A 461 -22.84 -7.76 0.51
CA TYR A 461 -22.14 -6.62 -0.06
C TYR A 461 -21.41 -7.00 -1.35
N PRO A 462 -21.42 -6.11 -2.38
CA PRO A 462 -20.74 -6.38 -3.64
C PRO A 462 -19.21 -6.28 -3.50
N PRO A 463 -18.44 -7.05 -4.28
CA PRO A 463 -16.97 -7.08 -4.25
C PRO A 463 -16.39 -5.81 -4.88
N THR A 464 -16.30 -4.71 -4.13
CA THR A 464 -15.75 -3.45 -4.61
C THR A 464 -14.66 -2.91 -3.70
N ALA A 465 -13.73 -2.15 -4.28
CA ALA A 465 -12.67 -1.49 -3.52
C ALA A 465 -13.21 -0.59 -2.40
N GLN A 466 -14.39 0.03 -2.58
CA GLN A 466 -15.00 0.87 -1.55
C GLN A 466 -15.38 0.05 -0.30
N HIS A 467 -15.94 -1.13 -0.50
CA HIS A 467 -16.27 -2.06 0.57
C HIS A 467 -14.98 -2.58 1.21
N ALA A 468 -14.04 -3.10 0.43
CA ALA A 468 -12.77 -3.62 0.94
C ALA A 468 -12.00 -2.63 1.83
N ILE A 469 -11.95 -1.34 1.47
CA ILE A 469 -11.31 -0.29 2.30
C ILE A 469 -12.02 -0.16 3.66
N ARG A 470 -13.36 -0.19 3.67
CA ARG A 470 -14.17 -0.03 4.89
C ARG A 470 -14.13 -1.29 5.76
N GLU A 471 -14.20 -2.46 5.12
CA GLU A 471 -14.06 -3.77 5.76
C GLU A 471 -12.68 -3.91 6.39
N GLY A 472 -11.61 -3.49 5.70
CA GLY A 472 -10.25 -3.47 6.24
C GLY A 472 -10.16 -2.71 7.56
N LYS A 473 -10.78 -1.53 7.65
CA LYS A 473 -10.85 -0.77 8.90
C LYS A 473 -11.66 -1.52 9.98
N ALA A 474 -12.82 -2.04 9.61
CA ALA A 474 -13.74 -2.71 10.53
C ALA A 474 -13.14 -4.00 11.11
N VAL A 475 -12.55 -4.86 10.28
CA VAL A 475 -11.92 -6.10 10.73
C VAL A 475 -10.75 -5.82 11.66
N ALA A 476 -9.94 -4.79 11.38
CA ALA A 476 -8.85 -4.38 12.26
C ALA A 476 -9.34 -3.89 13.63
N ASP A 477 -10.46 -3.15 13.66
CA ASP A 477 -11.09 -2.72 14.91
C ASP A 477 -11.67 -3.92 15.69
N ASN A 478 -12.27 -4.89 14.99
CA ASN A 478 -12.82 -6.11 15.60
C ASN A 478 -11.73 -7.04 16.15
N VAL A 479 -10.66 -7.29 15.38
CA VAL A 479 -9.51 -8.07 15.85
C VAL A 479 -8.89 -7.41 17.07
N ALA A 480 -8.69 -6.08 17.05
CA ALA A 480 -8.18 -5.35 18.20
C ALA A 480 -9.14 -5.37 19.41
N ALA A 481 -10.46 -5.47 19.20
CA ALA A 481 -11.44 -5.64 20.26
C ALA A 481 -11.30 -7.04 20.90
N VAL A 482 -11.24 -8.09 20.08
CA VAL A 482 -11.08 -9.48 20.53
C VAL A 482 -9.78 -9.67 21.30
N VAL A 483 -8.65 -9.16 20.79
CA VAL A 483 -7.36 -9.17 21.49
C VAL A 483 -7.42 -8.48 22.87
N ARG A 484 -8.33 -7.52 23.04
CA ARG A 484 -8.55 -6.81 24.31
C ARG A 484 -9.66 -7.44 25.17
N GLY A 485 -10.17 -8.62 24.80
CA GLY A 485 -11.26 -9.31 25.49
C GLY A 485 -12.61 -8.59 25.36
N ARG A 486 -12.83 -7.82 24.28
CA ARG A 486 -14.09 -7.13 23.98
C ARG A 486 -14.82 -7.81 22.82
N ALA A 487 -16.15 -7.67 22.81
CA ALA A 487 -16.96 -8.19 21.72
C ALA A 487 -16.71 -7.42 20.40
N PRO A 488 -16.64 -8.11 19.25
CA PRO A 488 -16.58 -7.46 17.94
C PRO A 488 -17.92 -6.81 17.59
N THR A 489 -17.91 -5.86 16.65
CA THR A 489 -19.11 -5.15 16.21
C THR A 489 -19.48 -5.51 14.76
N PRO A 490 -20.79 -5.55 14.43
CA PRO A 490 -21.24 -5.79 13.06
C PRO A 490 -20.75 -4.73 12.08
N PHE A 491 -20.32 -5.18 10.91
CA PHE A 491 -19.95 -4.34 9.79
C PHE A 491 -21.19 -3.77 9.09
N ARG A 492 -21.15 -2.47 8.82
CA ARG A 492 -22.19 -1.76 8.05
C ARG A 492 -21.53 -0.83 7.05
N PHE A 493 -22.04 -0.80 5.83
CA PHE A 493 -21.54 0.06 4.76
C PHE A 493 -22.61 1.02 4.25
N GLY A 494 -22.22 2.29 4.10
CA GLY A 494 -22.98 3.30 3.37
C GLY A 494 -22.18 3.76 2.16
N GLY A 495 -22.73 3.58 0.96
CA GLY A 495 -22.08 3.98 -0.28
C GLY A 495 -22.13 5.49 -0.52
N LEU A 496 -21.01 6.07 -1.00
CA LEU A 496 -20.97 7.47 -1.41
C LEU A 496 -21.45 7.67 -2.85
N GLY A 497 -21.45 6.59 -3.64
CA GLY A 497 -21.74 6.64 -5.07
C GLY A 497 -20.81 5.75 -5.89
N ILE A 498 -21.16 5.59 -7.16
CA ILE A 498 -20.43 4.81 -8.15
C ILE A 498 -20.30 5.66 -9.42
N LEU A 499 -19.12 5.66 -10.03
CA LEU A 499 -18.79 6.45 -11.23
C LEU A 499 -18.02 5.55 -12.20
N VAL A 500 -18.23 5.77 -13.50
CA VAL A 500 -17.57 5.07 -14.60
C VAL A 500 -17.03 6.07 -15.62
N SER A 501 -15.80 5.89 -16.08
CA SER A 501 -15.26 6.65 -17.21
C SER A 501 -15.78 6.08 -18.54
N LEU A 502 -16.13 6.95 -19.49
CA LEU A 502 -16.59 6.55 -20.83
C LEU A 502 -15.65 7.05 -21.92
N GLY A 503 -14.42 7.39 -21.54
CA GLY A 503 -13.43 8.01 -22.43
C GLY A 503 -13.84 9.39 -22.92
N HIS A 504 -12.97 10.03 -23.70
CA HIS A 504 -13.19 11.31 -24.38
C HIS A 504 -13.90 12.38 -23.53
N ARG A 505 -13.41 12.56 -22.30
CA ARG A 505 -13.93 13.54 -21.31
C ARG A 505 -15.41 13.34 -20.95
N ARG A 506 -15.91 12.09 -20.99
CA ARG A 506 -17.25 11.71 -20.54
C ARG A 506 -17.17 10.67 -19.43
N ALA A 507 -18.09 10.76 -18.49
CA ALA A 507 -18.30 9.76 -17.46
C ALA A 507 -19.79 9.67 -17.13
N ALA A 508 -20.17 8.65 -16.38
CA ALA A 508 -21.53 8.50 -15.86
C ALA A 508 -21.48 7.98 -14.42
N GLY A 509 -22.52 8.25 -13.64
CA GLY A 509 -22.67 7.63 -12.34
C GLY A 509 -23.60 8.37 -11.40
N GLN A 510 -23.56 7.97 -10.15
CA GLN A 510 -24.39 8.51 -9.09
C GLN A 510 -23.53 8.82 -7.88
N VAL A 511 -23.67 10.02 -7.31
CA VAL A 511 -22.94 10.45 -6.12
C VAL A 511 -23.94 11.07 -5.14
N PHE A 512 -23.93 10.60 -3.89
CA PHE A 512 -24.92 10.98 -2.87
C PHE A 512 -26.38 10.90 -3.37
N GLY A 513 -26.69 9.85 -4.14
CA GLY A 513 -28.02 9.66 -4.74
C GLY A 513 -28.31 10.53 -5.98
N ARG A 514 -27.50 11.54 -6.29
CA ARG A 514 -27.67 12.41 -7.47
C ARG A 514 -26.96 11.83 -8.68
N ARG A 515 -27.66 11.77 -9.82
CA ARG A 515 -27.12 11.29 -11.10
C ARG A 515 -26.27 12.36 -11.76
N VAL A 516 -25.14 11.97 -12.33
CA VAL A 516 -24.20 12.84 -13.03
C VAL A 516 -23.70 12.15 -14.30
N SER A 517 -23.52 12.91 -15.37
CA SER A 517 -23.10 12.36 -16.66
C SER A 517 -22.39 13.40 -17.53
N GLY A 518 -21.72 12.95 -18.59
CA GLY A 518 -21.03 13.81 -19.54
C GLY A 518 -19.78 14.46 -18.95
N LEU A 519 -19.49 15.69 -19.35
CA LEU A 519 -18.28 16.42 -18.96
C LEU A 519 -18.24 16.72 -17.46
N THR A 520 -19.38 17.10 -16.86
CA THR A 520 -19.46 17.36 -15.41
C THR A 520 -19.25 16.08 -14.62
N GLY A 521 -19.82 14.97 -15.08
CA GLY A 521 -19.53 13.63 -14.55
C GLY A 521 -18.04 13.29 -14.63
N TRP A 522 -17.38 13.63 -15.74
CA TRP A 522 -15.96 13.35 -15.95
C TRP A 522 -15.04 14.18 -15.04
N VAL A 523 -15.33 15.47 -14.86
CA VAL A 523 -14.59 16.31 -13.89
C VAL A 523 -14.77 15.76 -12.47
N LEU A 524 -15.99 15.37 -12.10
CA LEU A 524 -16.26 14.77 -10.80
C LEU A 524 -15.55 13.43 -10.61
N TRP A 525 -15.53 12.58 -11.65
CA TRP A 525 -14.78 11.32 -11.66
C TRP A 525 -13.31 11.58 -11.37
N ARG A 526 -12.65 12.51 -12.10
CA ARG A 526 -11.24 12.84 -11.84
C ARG A 526 -11.03 13.31 -10.41
N ALA A 527 -11.86 14.24 -9.92
CA ALA A 527 -11.73 14.78 -8.56
C ALA A 527 -11.87 13.68 -7.48
N VAL A 528 -12.86 12.79 -7.61
CA VAL A 528 -13.10 11.70 -6.65
C VAL A 528 -11.97 10.69 -6.65
N TYR A 529 -11.52 10.24 -7.82
CA TYR A 529 -10.45 9.23 -7.91
C TYR A 529 -9.09 9.79 -7.49
N LEU A 530 -8.82 11.06 -7.79
CA LEU A 530 -7.64 11.76 -7.27
C LEU A 530 -7.66 11.81 -5.74
N GLY A 531 -8.80 12.20 -5.13
CA GLY A 531 -8.92 12.22 -3.67
C GLY A 531 -8.72 10.85 -3.00
N LYS A 532 -9.08 9.77 -3.69
CA LYS A 532 -8.99 8.38 -3.18
C LYS A 532 -7.59 7.76 -3.30
N LEU A 533 -6.68 8.32 -4.11
CA LEU A 533 -5.32 7.80 -4.23
C LEU A 533 -4.56 7.87 -2.89
N PRO A 534 -3.75 6.83 -2.57
CA PRO A 534 -2.97 6.78 -1.34
C PRO A 534 -1.75 7.72 -1.40
N GLY A 535 -1.79 8.79 -0.59
CA GLY A 535 -0.67 9.72 -0.41
C GLY A 535 -0.69 10.91 -1.38
N ALA A 536 -0.17 12.06 -0.93
CA ALA A 536 -0.18 13.30 -1.72
C ALA A 536 0.71 13.22 -2.98
N GLU A 537 1.83 12.51 -2.89
CA GLU A 537 2.74 12.32 -4.03
C GLU A 537 2.04 11.63 -5.21
N LYS A 538 1.32 10.53 -4.97
CA LYS A 538 0.61 9.79 -6.02
C LYS A 538 -0.50 10.63 -6.65
N ARG A 539 -1.18 11.45 -5.84
CA ARG A 539 -2.18 12.41 -6.33
C ARG A 539 -1.55 13.43 -7.27
N LEU A 540 -0.42 14.02 -6.88
CA LEU A 540 0.26 15.00 -7.74
C LEU A 540 0.70 14.37 -9.06
N ARG A 541 1.31 13.19 -9.02
CA ARG A 541 1.77 12.49 -10.23
C ARG A 541 0.62 12.17 -11.19
N VAL A 542 -0.47 11.59 -10.69
CA VAL A 542 -1.66 11.31 -11.51
C VAL A 542 -2.28 12.59 -12.05
N ALA A 543 -2.34 13.67 -11.26
CA ALA A 543 -2.85 14.96 -11.74
C ALA A 543 -1.99 15.54 -12.87
N VAL A 544 -0.66 15.39 -12.79
CA VAL A 544 0.27 15.81 -13.85
C VAL A 544 0.10 14.96 -15.10
N ASP A 545 0.07 13.64 -15.01
CA ASP A 545 -0.19 12.75 -16.16
C ASP A 545 -1.47 13.17 -16.89
N TRP A 546 -2.51 13.38 -16.11
CA TRP A 546 -3.83 13.79 -16.58
C TRP A 546 -3.89 15.19 -17.19
N LEU A 547 -2.99 16.09 -16.78
CA LEU A 547 -2.85 17.42 -17.37
C LEU A 547 -2.09 17.32 -18.69
N LEU A 548 -1.02 16.53 -18.74
CA LEU A 548 -0.22 16.30 -19.95
C LEU A 548 -1.05 15.62 -21.04
N ASP A 549 -1.86 14.62 -20.70
CA ASP A 549 -2.80 13.93 -21.60
C ASP A 549 -3.83 14.87 -22.26
N LEU A 550 -4.05 16.09 -21.73
CA LEU A 550 -4.92 17.08 -22.39
C LEU A 550 -4.27 17.78 -23.59
N GLY A 551 -2.93 17.82 -23.65
CA GLY A 551 -2.18 18.59 -24.63
C GLY A 551 -1.12 17.80 -25.42
N PHE A 552 -0.77 16.60 -24.97
CA PHE A 552 0.21 15.73 -25.63
C PHE A 552 -0.42 14.41 -26.06
N SER A 553 0.05 13.85 -27.18
CA SER A 553 -0.34 12.51 -27.63
C SER A 553 0.08 11.45 -26.62
N ARG A 554 -0.67 10.34 -26.59
CA ARG A 554 -0.35 9.17 -25.77
C ARG A 554 0.98 8.55 -26.17
N ASP A 555 1.74 8.06 -25.20
CA ASP A 555 3.03 7.41 -25.45
C ASP A 555 2.84 6.04 -26.14
N ILE A 556 3.46 5.89 -27.31
CA ILE A 556 3.42 4.69 -28.17
C ILE A 556 4.66 3.79 -28.02
N ALA A 557 5.62 4.13 -27.16
CA ALA A 557 6.81 3.31 -26.97
C ALA A 557 6.45 1.93 -26.41
N LEU A 558 6.86 0.86 -27.10
CA LEU A 558 6.74 -0.50 -26.59
C LEU A 558 7.69 -0.72 -25.40
N THR A 559 7.16 -1.24 -24.30
CA THR A 559 7.95 -1.51 -23.08
C THR A 559 8.40 -2.96 -22.94
N SER A 560 8.07 -3.81 -23.91
CA SER A 560 8.51 -5.21 -24.00
C SER A 560 8.89 -5.55 -25.43
N THR A 561 10.03 -6.22 -25.59
CA THR A 561 10.55 -6.73 -26.87
C THR A 561 9.97 -8.12 -27.22
N GLU A 562 9.32 -8.82 -26.29
CA GLU A 562 8.80 -10.18 -26.54
C GLU A 562 7.70 -10.22 -27.61
N ILE A 563 7.01 -9.11 -27.84
CA ILE A 563 5.83 -9.06 -28.72
C ILE A 563 6.22 -9.08 -30.21
N ILE A 564 7.50 -8.84 -30.52
CA ILE A 564 8.05 -8.90 -31.88
C ILE A 564 8.37 -10.36 -32.28
N SER A 565 8.50 -11.28 -31.31
CA SER A 565 8.73 -12.71 -31.61
C SER A 565 7.39 -13.43 -31.85
N THR A 566 7.05 -13.65 -33.12
CA THR A 566 5.99 -14.59 -33.54
C THR A 566 6.32 -16.06 -33.27
N THR A 567 7.44 -16.35 -32.60
CA THR A 567 7.76 -17.70 -32.11
C THR A 567 7.23 -17.86 -30.69
N ALA A 568 6.41 -18.89 -30.47
CA ALA A 568 5.80 -19.24 -29.19
C ALA A 568 6.78 -19.08 -28.01
N PRO A 569 6.33 -18.57 -26.85
CA PRO A 569 7.19 -18.41 -25.70
C PRO A 569 7.71 -19.79 -25.24
N ASP A 570 9.03 -19.95 -25.27
CA ASP A 570 9.73 -21.08 -24.67
C ASP A 570 9.52 -21.02 -23.15
N ARG A 571 8.55 -21.81 -22.66
CA ARG A 571 8.12 -21.84 -21.25
C ARG A 571 9.15 -22.46 -20.29
N ASN A 572 10.36 -22.80 -20.75
CA ASN A 572 11.38 -23.43 -19.92
C ASN A 572 12.41 -22.48 -19.28
N ARG A 573 12.24 -21.15 -19.31
CA ARG A 573 13.25 -20.24 -18.73
C ARG A 573 13.14 -19.93 -17.24
N HIS A 574 12.12 -20.41 -16.53
CA HIS A 574 12.07 -20.29 -15.06
C HIS A 574 11.53 -21.57 -14.41
N ALA A 575 12.44 -22.54 -14.24
CA ALA A 575 12.33 -23.60 -13.24
C ALA A 575 13.01 -23.16 -11.94
#